data_AF-A0A7C1M0X3-F1
#
_entry.id   AF-A0A7C1M0X3-F1
#
_cell.length_a   1.000
_cell.length_b   1.000
_cell.length_c   1.000
_cell.angle_alpha   90.00
_cell.angle_beta   90.00
_cell.angle_gamma   90.00
#
_symmetry.space_group_name_H-M   'P 1'
#
loop_
_entity.id
_entity.type
_entity.pdbx_description
1 polymer ?
#
loop_
_entity_poly.entity_id
_entity_poly.type
_entity_poly.pdbx_seq_one_letter_code
_entity_poly.pdbx_strand_id
1 'polypeptide(L)'
;KELPGEWETDRDLAGKIYEKAKAEGIPVVDLNFAAMSGEYSRWPLSWGELIPLQFLEKRPLVLITPSRGVSRETLIRFGEVLSEVLEKDAKKIALIISADHGHGHDENGPYGYVPESEEYDRLVMEIIKENRLERLLEIPEELVRKALVDSYWQLLVLHGILKKVPMEIREAAYACPTYFGMAGALWMR
;
A
#
# COMPACT_ATOMS: atom_id res chain seq x y z
N LYS A 1 18.73 3.67 12.31
CA LYS A 1 19.33 4.95 11.86
C LYS A 1 18.15 5.86 11.52
N GLU A 2 18.09 7.08 12.02
CA GLU A 2 16.99 8.00 11.69
C GLU A 2 17.06 8.38 10.20
N LEU A 3 15.89 8.45 9.55
CA LEU A 3 15.72 8.95 8.18
C LEU A 3 15.06 10.34 8.26
N PRO A 4 15.81 11.43 8.50
CA PRO A 4 15.23 12.74 8.63
C PRO A 4 14.73 13.26 7.28
N GLY A 5 13.55 13.87 7.26
CA GLY A 5 13.00 14.50 6.08
C GLY A 5 11.61 15.07 6.32
N GLU A 6 11.23 16.04 5.50
CA GLU A 6 9.90 16.64 5.51
C GLU A 6 9.35 16.61 4.07
N TRP A 7 8.06 16.33 3.91
CA TRP A 7 7.35 16.36 2.64
C TRP A 7 6.06 17.16 2.80
N GLU A 8 5.56 17.69 1.69
CA GLU A 8 4.33 18.47 1.66
C GLU A 8 3.17 17.61 1.16
N THR A 9 1.98 17.82 1.73
CA THR A 9 0.76 17.14 1.26
C THR A 9 0.17 17.86 0.06
N ASP A 10 -0.19 17.13 -1.01
CA ASP A 10 -1.07 17.62 -2.06
C ASP A 10 -2.52 17.67 -1.56
N ARG A 11 -2.87 18.78 -0.90
CA ARG A 11 -4.15 18.94 -0.21
C ARG A 11 -5.36 18.92 -1.15
N ASP A 12 -5.20 19.45 -2.36
CA ASP A 12 -6.26 19.44 -3.37
C ASP A 12 -6.58 18.01 -3.82
N LEU A 13 -5.54 17.23 -4.14
CA LEU A 13 -5.72 15.83 -4.50
C LEU A 13 -6.27 14.99 -3.34
N ALA A 14 -5.76 15.21 -2.12
CA ALA A 14 -6.26 14.54 -0.91
C ALA A 14 -7.76 14.84 -0.68
N GLY A 15 -8.18 16.09 -0.86
CA GLY A 15 -9.57 16.51 -0.76
C GLY A 15 -10.47 15.85 -1.81
N LYS A 16 -10.04 15.81 -3.07
CA LYS A 16 -10.77 15.13 -4.16
C LYS A 16 -10.96 13.63 -3.87
N ILE A 17 -9.92 12.97 -3.37
CA ILE A 17 -9.96 11.54 -2.99
C ILE A 17 -10.97 11.34 -1.86
N TYR A 18 -10.88 12.14 -0.80
CA TYR A 18 -11.79 12.06 0.35
C TYR A 18 -13.26 12.25 -0.05
N GLU A 19 -13.58 13.34 -0.77
CA GLU A 19 -14.95 13.67 -1.14
C GLU A 19 -15.56 12.59 -2.04
N LYS A 20 -14.80 12.10 -3.03
CA LYS A 20 -15.27 11.03 -3.92
C LYS A 20 -15.44 9.71 -3.18
N ALA A 21 -14.50 9.32 -2.32
CA ALA A 21 -14.62 8.09 -1.52
C ALA A 21 -15.83 8.15 -0.57
N LYS A 22 -16.06 9.29 0.09
CA LYS A 22 -17.22 9.53 0.96
C LYS A 22 -18.53 9.49 0.19
N ALA A 23 -18.61 10.13 -0.98
CA ALA A 23 -19.80 10.11 -1.84
C ALA A 23 -20.16 8.69 -2.32
N GLU A 24 -19.15 7.84 -2.53
CA GLU A 24 -19.32 6.42 -2.86
C GLU A 24 -19.63 5.54 -1.63
N GLY A 25 -19.68 6.10 -0.42
CA GLY A 25 -19.96 5.36 0.80
C GLY A 25 -18.79 4.48 1.26
N ILE A 26 -17.56 4.78 0.85
CA ILE A 26 -16.36 4.16 1.43
C ILE A 26 -16.15 4.76 2.83
N PRO A 27 -15.88 3.94 3.87
CA PRO A 27 -15.63 4.43 5.22
C PRO A 27 -14.24 5.10 5.29
N VAL A 28 -14.20 6.40 4.99
CA VAL A 28 -12.98 7.23 5.02
C VAL A 28 -13.11 8.34 6.05
N VAL A 29 -11.96 8.78 6.56
CA VAL A 29 -11.84 9.95 7.44
C VAL A 29 -10.79 10.90 6.89
N ASP A 30 -11.04 12.20 7.01
CA ASP A 30 -10.08 13.25 6.73
C ASP A 30 -9.23 13.52 7.98
N LEU A 31 -7.91 13.37 7.86
CA LEU A 31 -6.99 13.50 8.99
C LEU A 31 -6.28 14.87 8.94
N ASN A 32 -6.60 15.70 9.93
CA ASN A 32 -5.84 16.92 10.24
C ASN A 32 -5.20 16.76 11.61
N PHE A 33 -4.11 17.48 11.87
CA PHE A 33 -3.43 17.45 13.17
C PHE A 33 -2.93 18.83 13.56
N ALA A 34 -3.22 19.22 14.82
CA ALA A 34 -2.93 20.50 15.46
C ALA A 34 -3.54 21.77 14.81
N ALA A 35 -3.43 21.96 13.50
CA ALA A 35 -4.07 23.05 12.76
C ALA A 35 -4.54 22.60 11.36
N MET A 36 -5.58 23.27 10.85
CA MET A 36 -6.09 23.02 9.50
C MET A 36 -5.12 23.43 8.39
N SER A 37 -4.23 24.39 8.63
CA SER A 37 -3.21 24.86 7.67
C SER A 37 -2.08 25.60 8.40
N GLY A 38 -1.01 25.96 7.69
CA GLY A 38 0.12 26.69 8.26
C GLY A 38 1.11 25.80 9.01
N GLU A 39 2.01 26.43 9.77
CA GLU A 39 3.19 25.78 10.37
C GLU A 39 2.88 24.63 11.35
N TYR A 40 1.72 24.69 12.01
CA TYR A 40 1.30 23.65 12.96
C TYR A 40 0.56 22.48 12.30
N SER A 41 0.21 22.60 11.01
CA SER A 41 -0.47 21.52 10.26
C SER A 41 0.56 20.47 9.83
N ARG A 42 0.94 19.62 10.78
CA ARG A 42 2.05 18.65 10.64
C ARG A 42 1.57 17.24 10.97
N TRP A 43 2.00 16.26 10.18
CA TRP A 43 1.72 14.85 10.41
C TRP A 43 3.03 14.06 10.52
N PRO A 44 3.21 13.18 11.51
CA PRO A 44 4.43 12.38 11.63
C PRO A 44 4.46 11.28 10.56
N LEU A 45 5.64 11.08 9.97
CA LEU A 45 5.93 9.93 9.10
C LEU A 45 6.66 8.85 9.90
N SER A 46 6.35 7.60 9.59
CA SER A 46 6.99 6.39 10.12
C SER A 46 7.96 5.79 9.09
N TRP A 47 8.60 4.67 9.44
CA TRP A 47 9.46 3.95 8.50
C TRP A 47 8.71 3.44 7.26
N GLY A 48 7.41 3.13 7.40
CA GLY A 48 6.57 2.65 6.30
C GLY A 48 6.46 3.66 5.15
N GLU A 49 6.55 4.96 5.44
CA GLU A 49 6.61 6.01 4.43
C GLU A 49 8.06 6.38 4.11
N LEU A 50 8.88 6.57 5.14
CA LEU A 50 10.22 7.13 5.00
C LEU A 50 11.18 6.24 4.20
N ILE A 51 11.07 4.91 4.30
CA ILE A 51 11.93 3.98 3.55
C ILE A 51 11.66 4.07 2.04
N PRO A 52 10.42 3.86 1.53
CA PRO A 52 10.13 4.02 0.10
C PRO A 52 10.51 5.42 -0.43
N LEU A 53 10.29 6.47 0.37
CA LEU A 53 10.58 7.85 -0.04
C LEU A 53 12.07 8.13 -0.27
N GLN A 54 12.99 7.29 0.23
CA GLN A 54 14.42 7.43 -0.08
C GLN A 54 14.77 7.14 -1.55
N PHE A 55 13.91 6.40 -2.26
CA PHE A 55 14.14 5.99 -3.64
C PHE A 55 13.47 6.93 -4.67
N LEU A 56 12.70 7.92 -4.20
CA LEU A 56 11.86 8.75 -5.04
C LEU A 56 12.34 10.19 -5.04
N GLU A 57 12.21 10.88 -6.18
CA GLU A 57 12.35 12.33 -6.20
C GLU A 57 11.34 12.98 -5.27
N LYS A 58 11.76 14.01 -4.54
CA LYS A 58 10.88 14.74 -3.62
C LYS A 58 9.74 15.42 -4.40
N ARG A 59 8.50 15.00 -4.12
CA ARG A 59 7.26 15.55 -4.69
C ARG A 59 6.22 15.73 -3.56
N PRO A 60 5.17 16.54 -3.77
CA PRO A 60 4.00 16.52 -2.90
C PRO A 60 3.38 15.12 -2.83
N LEU A 61 2.86 14.74 -1.67
CA LEU A 61 2.34 13.41 -1.39
C LEU A 61 0.86 13.45 -0.99
N VAL A 62 0.15 12.35 -1.19
CA VAL A 62 -1.09 12.06 -0.46
C VAL A 62 -0.87 10.76 0.29
N LEU A 63 -0.87 10.81 1.62
CA LEU A 63 -0.71 9.63 2.46
C LEU A 63 -2.08 8.97 2.68
N ILE A 64 -2.19 7.68 2.39
CA ILE A 64 -3.41 6.89 2.55
C ILE A 64 -3.08 5.65 3.37
N THR A 65 -3.87 5.39 4.42
CA THR A 65 -3.67 4.25 5.32
C THR A 65 -4.86 3.29 5.25
N PRO A 66 -4.78 2.15 4.55
CA PRO A 66 -5.86 1.18 4.53
C PRO A 66 -6.03 0.53 5.91
N SER A 67 -7.28 0.18 6.25
CA SER A 67 -7.63 -0.42 7.54
C SER A 67 -7.78 -1.92 7.44
N ARG A 68 -7.23 -2.65 8.41
CA ARG A 68 -7.39 -4.10 8.55
C ARG A 68 -8.82 -4.52 8.96
N GLY A 69 -9.60 -3.59 9.52
CA GLY A 69 -10.98 -3.81 9.96
C GLY A 69 -12.04 -3.60 8.89
N VAL A 70 -11.63 -3.33 7.65
CA VAL A 70 -12.52 -3.10 6.50
C VAL A 70 -12.55 -4.35 5.61
N SER A 71 -13.70 -4.65 5.00
CA SER A 71 -13.85 -5.85 4.17
C SER A 71 -12.95 -5.82 2.93
N ARG A 72 -12.61 -7.00 2.42
CA ARG A 72 -11.78 -7.15 1.21
C ARG A 72 -12.42 -6.44 0.00
N GLU A 73 -13.73 -6.59 -0.15
CA GLU A 73 -14.53 -5.96 -1.20
C GLU A 73 -14.49 -4.43 -1.08
N THR A 74 -14.54 -3.90 0.15
CA THR A 74 -14.48 -2.46 0.38
C THR A 74 -13.10 -1.89 0.06
N LEU A 75 -12.02 -2.61 0.37
CA LEU A 75 -10.65 -2.21 -0.01
C LEU A 75 -10.46 -2.19 -1.53
N ILE A 76 -10.95 -3.22 -2.23
CA ILE A 76 -10.94 -3.26 -3.70
C ILE A 76 -11.77 -2.12 -4.27
N ARG A 77 -12.99 -1.92 -3.75
CA ARG A 77 -13.86 -0.81 -4.19
C ARG A 77 -13.21 0.54 -3.94
N PHE A 78 -12.51 0.72 -2.83
CA PHE A 78 -11.74 1.93 -2.57
C PHE A 78 -10.64 2.15 -3.62
N GLY A 79 -9.91 1.10 -4.01
CA GLY A 79 -8.96 1.17 -5.12
C GLY A 79 -9.61 1.58 -6.45
N GLU A 80 -10.76 1.00 -6.77
CA GLU A 80 -11.53 1.39 -7.96
C GLU A 80 -11.91 2.88 -7.92
N VAL A 81 -12.42 3.37 -6.78
CA VAL A 81 -12.81 4.77 -6.59
C VAL A 81 -11.59 5.70 -6.66
N LEU A 82 -10.48 5.31 -6.05
CA LEU A 82 -9.23 6.06 -6.09
C LEU A 82 -8.77 6.23 -7.53
N SER A 83 -8.78 5.16 -8.33
CA SER A 83 -8.39 5.22 -9.74
C SER A 83 -9.19 6.25 -10.55
N GLU A 84 -10.50 6.39 -10.32
CA GLU A 84 -11.33 7.37 -11.02
C GLU A 84 -10.91 8.81 -10.73
N VAL A 85 -10.45 9.08 -9.51
CA VAL A 85 -9.94 10.41 -9.13
C VAL A 85 -8.58 10.64 -9.78
N LEU A 86 -7.68 9.65 -9.70
CA LEU A 86 -6.32 9.77 -10.25
C LEU A 86 -6.35 9.95 -11.79
N GLU A 87 -7.20 9.22 -12.51
CA GLU A 87 -7.31 9.33 -13.98
C GLU A 87 -7.89 10.66 -14.48
N LYS A 88 -8.65 11.36 -13.64
CA LYS A 88 -9.28 12.64 -14.00
C LYS A 88 -8.43 13.84 -13.62
N ASP A 89 -7.37 13.65 -12.82
CA ASP A 89 -6.48 14.74 -12.45
C ASP A 89 -5.56 15.09 -13.63
N ALA A 90 -5.26 16.38 -13.79
CA ALA A 90 -4.37 16.84 -14.85
C ALA A 90 -2.90 16.51 -14.58
N LYS A 91 -2.55 16.20 -13.32
CA LYS A 91 -1.18 15.84 -12.91
C LYS A 91 -0.84 14.42 -13.34
N LYS A 92 0.45 14.17 -13.59
CA LYS A 92 0.98 12.81 -13.68
C LYS A 92 1.20 12.29 -12.28
N ILE A 93 0.44 11.26 -11.91
CA ILE A 93 0.45 10.70 -10.56
C ILE A 93 1.03 9.29 -10.60
N ALA A 94 1.96 9.01 -9.70
CA ALA A 94 2.42 7.66 -9.40
C ALA A 94 1.80 7.19 -8.08
N LEU A 95 1.42 5.93 -8.02
CA LEU A 95 0.94 5.29 -6.79
C LEU A 95 2.07 4.46 -6.19
N ILE A 96 2.31 4.64 -4.90
CA ILE A 96 3.31 3.88 -4.15
C ILE A 96 2.57 3.02 -3.12
N ILE A 97 2.76 1.70 -3.21
CA ILE A 97 2.22 0.74 -2.25
C ILE A 97 3.38 0.28 -1.37
N SER A 98 3.44 0.81 -0.15
CA SER A 98 4.42 0.37 0.85
C SER A 98 3.92 -0.90 1.54
N ALA A 99 4.71 -1.96 1.51
CA ALA A 99 4.27 -3.29 1.91
C ALA A 99 5.45 -4.23 2.17
N ASP A 100 5.55 -4.77 3.39
CA ASP A 100 6.37 -5.93 3.72
C ASP A 100 5.46 -7.18 3.85
N HIS A 101 6.02 -8.35 3.55
CA HIS A 101 5.26 -9.60 3.45
C HIS A 101 5.33 -10.41 4.75
N GLY A 102 5.54 -11.72 4.69
CA GLY A 102 5.62 -12.57 5.86
C GLY A 102 6.73 -12.12 6.81
N HIS A 103 6.49 -12.23 8.12
CA HIS A 103 7.41 -11.75 9.16
C HIS A 103 8.04 -12.86 10.03
N GLY A 104 7.83 -14.14 9.70
CA GLY A 104 8.39 -15.27 10.44
C GLY A 104 9.35 -16.12 9.62
N HIS A 105 10.38 -15.52 9.03
CA HIS A 105 11.40 -16.23 8.24
C HIS A 105 12.66 -16.63 9.01
N ASP A 106 12.77 -16.27 10.30
CA ASP A 106 13.97 -16.55 11.12
C ASP A 106 13.57 -17.04 12.52
N GLU A 107 14.11 -18.19 12.94
CA GLU A 107 13.92 -18.74 14.29
C GLU A 107 14.35 -17.74 15.39
N ASN A 108 15.34 -16.90 15.10
CA ASN A 108 15.85 -15.87 16.01
C ASN A 108 15.15 -14.51 15.81
N GLY A 109 14.23 -14.42 14.85
CA GLY A 109 13.44 -13.23 14.59
C GLY A 109 12.43 -12.93 15.71
N PRO A 110 11.85 -11.72 15.72
CA PRO A 110 10.90 -11.29 16.77
C PRO A 110 9.64 -12.15 16.86
N TYR A 111 9.33 -12.92 15.81
CA TYR A 111 8.16 -13.78 15.72
C TYR A 111 8.49 -15.28 15.61
N GLY A 112 9.78 -15.64 15.64
CA GLY A 112 10.25 -16.99 15.33
C GLY A 112 10.00 -17.39 13.87
N TYR A 113 10.28 -18.66 13.56
CA TYR A 113 10.04 -19.23 12.24
C TYR A 113 8.60 -19.75 12.13
N VAL A 114 7.86 -19.28 11.13
CA VAL A 114 6.53 -19.78 10.76
C VAL A 114 6.50 -20.10 9.25
N PRO A 115 6.28 -21.37 8.85
CA PRO A 115 6.32 -21.75 7.44
C PRO A 115 5.25 -21.03 6.60
N GLU A 116 4.17 -20.57 7.22
CA GLU A 116 3.13 -19.77 6.56
C GLU A 116 3.65 -18.44 5.99
N SER A 117 4.71 -17.85 6.54
CA SER A 117 5.33 -16.65 5.97
C SER A 117 5.96 -16.94 4.60
N GLU A 118 6.73 -18.02 4.47
CA GLU A 118 7.30 -18.44 3.18
C GLU A 118 6.21 -18.82 2.17
N GLU A 119 5.16 -19.52 2.63
CA GLU A 119 4.03 -19.88 1.78
C GLU A 119 3.33 -18.64 1.20
N TYR A 120 3.03 -17.65 2.05
CA TYR A 120 2.40 -16.40 1.63
C TYR A 120 3.28 -15.62 0.64
N ASP A 121 4.57 -15.46 0.96
CA ASP A 121 5.51 -14.70 0.13
C ASP A 121 5.63 -15.27 -1.27
N ARG A 122 5.80 -16.59 -1.35
CA ARG A 122 5.88 -17.31 -2.63
C ARG A 122 4.60 -17.10 -3.46
N LEU A 123 3.43 -17.20 -2.82
CA LEU A 123 2.15 -17.04 -3.49
C LEU A 123 1.94 -15.60 -3.97
N VAL A 124 2.22 -14.59 -3.15
CA VAL A 124 2.10 -13.18 -3.54
C VAL A 124 3.07 -12.84 -4.67
N MET A 125 4.30 -13.36 -4.64
CA MET A 125 5.25 -13.14 -5.73
C MET A 125 4.84 -13.83 -7.03
N GLU A 126 4.22 -15.01 -6.99
CA GLU A 126 3.61 -15.66 -8.16
C GLU A 126 2.51 -14.77 -8.74
N ILE A 127 1.57 -14.34 -7.90
CA ILE A 127 0.46 -13.45 -8.26
C ILE A 127 0.94 -12.16 -8.93
N ILE A 128 1.96 -11.51 -8.36
CA ILE A 128 2.56 -10.27 -8.89
C ILE A 128 3.22 -10.53 -10.24
N LYS A 129 4.06 -11.56 -10.35
CA LYS A 129 4.84 -11.84 -11.58
C LYS A 129 3.96 -12.27 -12.74
N GLU A 130 2.83 -12.90 -12.48
CA GLU A 130 1.87 -13.31 -13.49
C GLU A 130 0.85 -12.19 -13.83
N ASN A 131 0.94 -11.03 -13.17
CA ASN A 131 -0.01 -9.93 -13.27
C ASN A 131 -1.47 -10.35 -12.95
N ARG A 132 -1.65 -11.30 -12.02
CA ARG A 132 -2.95 -11.92 -11.66
C ARG A 132 -3.47 -11.50 -10.28
N LEU A 133 -3.48 -10.20 -10.01
CA LEU A 133 -3.78 -9.64 -8.68
C LEU A 133 -5.18 -10.01 -8.15
N GLU A 134 -6.11 -10.42 -9.01
CA GLU A 134 -7.41 -10.97 -8.61
C GLU A 134 -7.29 -12.21 -7.71
N ARG A 135 -6.20 -12.99 -7.87
CA ARG A 135 -5.91 -14.18 -7.08
C ARG A 135 -5.58 -13.88 -5.62
N LEU A 136 -5.36 -12.62 -5.26
CA LEU A 136 -5.22 -12.23 -3.84
C LEU A 136 -6.45 -12.63 -3.02
N LEU A 137 -7.64 -12.65 -3.63
CA LEU A 137 -8.88 -13.07 -2.97
C LEU A 137 -8.93 -14.57 -2.66
N GLU A 138 -8.13 -15.38 -3.35
CA GLU A 138 -8.00 -16.83 -3.14
C GLU A 138 -7.18 -17.14 -1.88
N ILE A 139 -6.41 -16.19 -1.37
CA ILE A 139 -5.57 -16.36 -0.18
C ILE A 139 -6.47 -16.54 1.05
N PRO A 140 -6.38 -17.68 1.77
CA PRO A 140 -7.16 -17.91 2.98
C PRO A 140 -6.83 -16.87 4.05
N GLU A 141 -7.84 -16.39 4.77
CA GLU A 141 -7.63 -15.44 5.88
C GLU A 141 -6.66 -15.99 6.94
N GLU A 142 -6.74 -17.30 7.17
CA GLU A 142 -5.88 -17.99 8.12
C GLU A 142 -4.41 -17.96 7.70
N LEU A 143 -4.12 -18.04 6.39
CA LEU A 143 -2.76 -17.89 5.87
C LEU A 143 -2.25 -16.45 6.08
N VAL A 144 -3.06 -15.44 5.73
CA VAL A 144 -2.73 -14.01 5.96
C VAL A 144 -2.40 -13.75 7.43
N ARG A 145 -3.20 -14.30 8.35
CA ARG A 145 -3.03 -14.13 9.80
C ARG A 145 -1.76 -14.82 10.31
N LYS A 146 -1.54 -16.07 9.92
CA LYS A 146 -0.40 -16.87 10.38
C LYS A 146 0.94 -16.45 9.77
N ALA A 147 0.91 -15.91 8.56
CA ALA A 147 2.09 -15.37 7.89
C ALA A 147 2.58 -14.03 8.49
N LEU A 148 1.78 -13.40 9.38
CA LEU A 148 2.13 -12.15 10.10
C LEU A 148 2.40 -10.95 9.17
N VAL A 149 1.62 -10.84 8.09
CA VAL A 149 1.87 -9.88 7.02
C VAL A 149 1.36 -8.47 7.35
N ASP A 150 1.90 -7.46 6.66
CA ASP A 150 1.27 -6.14 6.53
C ASP A 150 0.80 -5.82 5.11
N SER A 151 1.35 -6.48 4.08
CA SER A 151 1.10 -6.17 2.66
C SER A 151 -0.34 -6.35 2.18
N TYR A 152 -1.09 -7.29 2.75
CA TYR A 152 -2.30 -7.83 2.12
C TYR A 152 -3.37 -6.77 1.83
N TRP A 153 -3.64 -5.86 2.77
CA TRP A 153 -4.75 -4.92 2.65
C TRP A 153 -4.51 -3.83 1.59
N GLN A 154 -3.30 -3.29 1.50
CA GLN A 154 -2.91 -2.31 0.48
C GLN A 154 -2.74 -2.95 -0.90
N LEU A 155 -2.40 -4.25 -0.98
CA LEU A 155 -2.40 -4.99 -2.24
C LEU A 155 -3.83 -5.20 -2.79
N LEU A 156 -4.84 -5.32 -1.93
CA LEU A 156 -6.25 -5.33 -2.38
C LEU A 156 -6.69 -3.97 -2.94
N VAL A 157 -6.20 -2.87 -2.37
CA VAL A 157 -6.41 -1.52 -2.93
C VAL A 157 -5.72 -1.40 -4.30
N LEU A 158 -4.48 -1.88 -4.44
CA LEU A 158 -3.78 -1.95 -5.72
C LEU A 158 -4.56 -2.75 -6.77
N HIS A 159 -5.08 -3.92 -6.39
CA HIS A 159 -5.92 -4.73 -7.27
C HIS A 159 -7.13 -3.94 -7.79
N GLY A 160 -7.84 -3.23 -6.91
CA GLY A 160 -8.96 -2.36 -7.31
C GLY A 160 -8.58 -1.30 -8.34
N ILE A 161 -7.39 -0.71 -8.21
CA ILE A 161 -6.89 0.28 -9.16
C ILE A 161 -6.60 -0.36 -10.51
N LEU A 162 -5.87 -1.48 -10.51
CA LEU A 162 -5.47 -2.18 -11.75
C LEU A 162 -6.69 -2.74 -12.52
N LYS A 163 -7.81 -3.02 -11.86
CA LYS A 163 -9.08 -3.36 -12.53
C LYS A 163 -9.63 -2.23 -13.40
N LYS A 164 -9.42 -0.97 -13.01
CA LYS A 164 -9.94 0.21 -13.71
C LYS A 164 -8.91 0.84 -14.64
N VAL A 165 -7.64 0.72 -14.27
CA VAL A 165 -6.50 1.23 -15.03
C VAL A 165 -5.56 0.06 -15.27
N PRO A 166 -5.80 -0.75 -16.32
CA PRO A 166 -4.95 -1.88 -16.63
C PRO A 166 -3.50 -1.43 -16.88
N MET A 167 -2.57 -2.08 -16.20
CA MET A 167 -1.13 -1.88 -16.34
C MET A 167 -0.46 -3.24 -16.37
N GLU A 168 0.68 -3.31 -17.05
CA GLU A 168 1.50 -4.52 -17.16
C GLU A 168 2.67 -4.46 -16.20
N ILE A 169 2.97 -5.60 -15.58
CA ILE A 169 4.18 -5.78 -14.78
C ILE A 169 5.40 -5.63 -15.70
N ARG A 170 6.35 -4.79 -15.30
CA ARG A 170 7.62 -4.59 -16.01
C ARG A 170 8.76 -5.32 -15.34
N GLU A 171 8.86 -5.16 -14.02
CA GLU A 171 9.93 -5.74 -13.22
C GLU A 171 9.38 -6.09 -11.83
N ALA A 172 9.89 -7.19 -11.26
CA ALA A 172 9.61 -7.60 -9.90
C ALA A 172 10.82 -8.31 -9.29
N ALA A 173 11.15 -7.96 -8.05
CA ALA A 173 12.23 -8.56 -7.27
C ALA A 173 11.72 -8.90 -5.86
N TYR A 174 12.32 -9.93 -5.26
CA TYR A 174 12.03 -10.38 -3.90
C TYR A 174 13.33 -10.62 -3.15
N ALA A 175 13.36 -10.26 -1.87
CA ALA A 175 14.45 -10.58 -0.95
C ALA A 175 13.91 -10.81 0.46
N CYS A 176 14.53 -11.74 1.18
CA CYS A 176 14.30 -11.95 2.62
C CYS A 176 15.66 -12.10 3.31
N PRO A 177 16.37 -10.99 3.60
CA PRO A 177 17.72 -11.04 4.17
C PRO A 177 17.72 -11.24 5.69
N THR A 178 16.60 -11.00 6.36
CA THR A 178 16.43 -11.14 7.81
C THR A 178 15.16 -11.94 8.10
N TYR A 179 14.25 -11.43 8.93
CA TYR A 179 13.07 -12.17 9.39
C TYR A 179 11.79 -11.89 8.59
N PHE A 180 11.81 -10.95 7.65
CA PHE A 180 10.64 -10.57 6.86
C PHE A 180 10.92 -10.49 5.36
N GLY A 181 9.90 -10.80 4.55
CA GLY A 181 9.96 -10.71 3.10
C GLY A 181 9.73 -9.30 2.57
N MET A 182 10.53 -8.91 1.59
CA MET A 182 10.41 -7.63 0.89
C MET A 182 10.26 -7.89 -0.62
N ALA A 183 9.35 -7.16 -1.27
CA ALA A 183 9.28 -7.13 -2.73
C ALA A 183 9.28 -5.70 -3.27
N GLY A 184 9.88 -5.54 -4.44
CA GLY A 184 9.75 -4.35 -5.27
C GLY A 184 9.18 -4.75 -6.61
N ALA A 185 8.15 -4.04 -7.08
CA ALA A 185 7.51 -4.32 -8.36
C ALA A 185 7.02 -3.03 -9.04
N LEU A 186 7.14 -2.99 -10.37
CA LEU A 186 6.79 -1.84 -11.20
C LEU A 186 5.73 -2.23 -12.24
N TRP A 187 4.58 -1.57 -12.18
CA TRP A 187 3.53 -1.64 -13.21
C TRP A 187 3.54 -0.37 -14.07
N MET A 188 3.35 -0.53 -15.37
CA MET A 188 3.29 0.57 -16.33
C MET A 188 2.17 0.34 -17.34
N ARG A 189 1.64 1.41 -17.92
CA ARG A 189 0.75 1.32 -19.08
C ARG A 189 1.47 0.85 -20.35
#